data_AF-A0A9X3BHJ3-F1
#
_entry.id   AF-A0A9X3BHJ3-F1
#
_cell.length_a   1.000
_cell.length_b   1.000
_cell.length_c   1.000
_cell.angle_alpha   90.00
_cell.angle_beta   90.00
_cell.angle_gamma   90.00
#
_symmetry.space_group_name_H-M   'P 1'
#
loop_
_entity.id
_entity.type
_entity.pdbx_description
1 polymer ?
#
loop_
_entity_poly.entity_id
_entity_poly.type
_entity_poly.pdbx_seq_one_letter_code
_entity_poly.pdbx_strand_id
1 'polypeptide(L)' 'MLKIALPVLFILFTCFISCKDSISLKSLKKKYSGWSTYAGSKEGIRYSSNEQITVQNVSQLQVAWVYS' A
#
# COMPACT_ATOMS: atom_id res chain seq x y z
N MET A 1 -34.40 22.30 21.80
CA MET A 1 -32.91 22.35 21.80
C MET A 1 -32.29 21.02 21.35
N LEU A 2 -32.81 19.86 21.78
CA LEU A 2 -32.31 18.52 21.37
C LEU A 2 -32.43 18.20 19.86
N LYS A 3 -33.43 18.77 19.16
CA LYS A 3 -33.71 18.51 17.73
C LYS A 3 -32.64 19.07 16.77
N ILE A 4 -31.87 20.09 17.18
CA ILE A 4 -30.81 20.72 16.38
C ILE A 4 -29.46 20.01 16.61
N ALA A 5 -29.28 19.36 17.77
CA ALA A 5 -28.06 18.62 18.10
C ALA A 5 -27.89 17.34 17.25
N LEU A 6 -29.00 16.70 16.85
CA LEU A 6 -29.00 15.46 16.07
C LEU A 6 -28.42 15.62 14.64
N PRO A 7 -28.82 16.63 13.83
CA PRO A 7 -28.20 16.84 12.51
C PRO A 7 -26.76 17.35 12.60
N VAL A 8 -26.42 18.12 13.64
CA VAL A 8 -25.04 18.62 13.85
C VAL A 8 -24.08 17.47 14.15
N LEU A 9 -24.50 16.48 14.95
CA LEU A 9 -23.72 15.27 15.21
C LEU A 9 -23.50 14.43 13.94
N PHE A 10 -24.51 14.37 13.07
CA PHE A 10 -24.43 13.63 11.81
C PHE A 10 -23.47 14.30 10.81
N ILE A 11 -23.47 15.63 10.74
CA ILE A 11 -22.53 16.40 9.91
C ILE A 11 -21.09 16.22 10.40
N LEU A 12 -20.86 16.24 11.73
CA LEU A 12 -19.53 16.02 12.30
C LEU A 12 -18.96 14.63 11.97
N PHE A 13 -19.81 13.59 11.92
CA PHE A 13 -19.40 12.22 11.60
C PHE A 13 -18.94 12.07 10.14
N THR A 14 -19.51 12.84 9.21
CA THR A 14 -19.17 12.76 7.77
C THR A 14 -17.85 13.44 7.41
N CYS A 15 -17.36 14.38 8.23
CA CYS A 15 -16.08 15.07 7.98
C CYS A 15 -14.85 14.16 8.15
N PHE A 16 -14.96 13.02 8.84
CA PHE A 16 -13.82 12.11 9.08
C PHE A 16 -13.56 11.12 7.93
N ILE A 17 -14.44 11.01 6.93
CA ILE A 17 -14.31 10.02 5.85
C ILE A 17 -13.57 10.59 4.62
N SER A 18 -13.31 11.90 4.59
CA SER A 18 -12.78 12.60 3.42
C SER A 18 -11.27 12.93 3.48
N CYS A 19 -10.47 12.13 4.20
CA CYS A 19 -9.02 12.08 3.95
C CYS A 19 -8.70 10.80 3.16
N LYS A 20 -8.60 10.91 1.83
CA LYS A 20 -8.02 9.87 0.97
C LYS A 20 -6.60 10.25 0.58
N ASP A 21 -5.69 10.33 1.54
CA ASP A 21 -4.24 10.46 1.30
C ASP A 21 -3.61 9.14 0.84
N SER A 22 -4.11 8.57 -0.26
CA SER A 22 -3.62 7.28 -0.77
C SER A 22 -3.06 7.33 -2.18
N ILE A 23 -3.09 8.49 -2.85
CA ILE A 23 -2.72 8.56 -4.27
C ILE A 23 -1.19 8.46 -4.46
N SER A 24 -0.36 9.05 -3.60
CA SER A 24 1.10 9.02 -3.81
C SER A 24 1.74 7.69 -3.38
N LEU A 25 1.41 7.19 -2.18
CA LEU A 25 2.04 6.00 -1.61
C LEU A 25 1.64 4.73 -2.38
N LYS A 26 0.37 4.64 -2.79
CA LYS A 26 -0.13 3.52 -3.61
C LYS A 26 0.45 3.55 -5.04
N SER A 27 0.70 4.74 -5.58
CA SER A 27 1.37 4.91 -6.87
C SER A 27 2.83 4.47 -6.83
N LEU A 28 3.58 4.88 -5.80
CA LEU A 28 4.97 4.45 -5.60
C LEU A 28 5.08 2.95 -5.33
N LYS A 29 4.20 2.38 -4.50
CA LYS A 29 4.14 0.94 -4.25
C LYS A 29 3.80 0.16 -5.51
N LYS A 30 2.96 0.71 -6.40
CA LYS A 30 2.71 0.11 -7.71
C LYS A 30 3.94 0.19 -8.61
N LYS A 31 4.64 1.32 -8.62
CA LYS A 31 5.79 1.59 -9.51
C LYS A 31 6.92 0.57 -9.37
N TYR A 32 7.24 0.15 -8.14
CA TYR A 32 8.37 -0.76 -7.88
C TYR A 32 7.95 -2.17 -7.43
N SER A 33 6.72 -2.58 -7.73
CA SER A 33 6.20 -3.91 -7.33
C SER A 33 6.53 -5.06 -8.30
N GLY A 34 6.96 -4.74 -9.52
CA GLY A 34 7.26 -5.71 -10.58
C GLY A 34 8.73 -5.73 -11.01
N TRP A 35 9.06 -6.58 -11.98
CA TRP A 35 10.42 -6.73 -12.52
C TRP A 35 10.40 -6.74 -14.05
N SER A 36 10.22 -5.57 -14.66
CA SER A 36 10.04 -5.44 -16.12
C SER A 36 11.34 -5.17 -16.89
N THR A 37 12.43 -4.84 -16.20
CA THR A 37 13.77 -4.62 -16.79
C THR A 37 14.82 -5.45 -16.04
N TYR A 38 16.04 -5.58 -16.58
CA TYR A 38 17.13 -6.34 -15.97
C TYR A 38 17.39 -5.95 -14.49
N ALA A 39 17.32 -4.66 -14.17
CA ALA A 39 17.55 -4.13 -12.83
C ALA A 39 16.25 -3.78 -12.07
N GLY A 40 15.12 -4.35 -12.49
CA GLY A 40 13.79 -4.12 -11.90
C GLY A 40 13.09 -2.86 -12.43
N SER A 41 13.82 -1.74 -12.56
CA SER A 41 13.31 -0.47 -13.10
C SER A 41 14.29 0.21 -14.09
N LYS A 42 13.87 1.31 -14.71
CA LYS A 42 14.73 2.09 -15.64
C LYS A 42 15.84 2.84 -14.91
N GLU A 43 15.62 3.17 -13.64
CA GLU A 43 16.57 3.86 -12.78
C GLU A 43 17.72 2.95 -12.31
N GLY A 44 17.60 1.62 -12.47
CA GLY A 44 18.70 0.69 -12.19
C GLY A 44 18.96 0.42 -10.70
N ILE A 45 18.04 0.76 -9.82
CA ILE A 45 18.26 0.78 -8.36
C ILE A 45 18.09 -0.57 -7.66
N ARG A 46 17.61 -1.61 -8.36
CA ARG A 46 17.39 -2.98 -7.83
C ARG A 46 16.52 -3.04 -6.57
N TYR A 47 15.60 -2.08 -6.42
CA TYR A 47 14.67 -1.98 -5.30
C TYR A 47 13.28 -2.52 -5.66
N SER A 48 12.65 -3.25 -4.75
CA SER A 48 11.25 -3.66 -4.83
C SER A 48 10.45 -3.09 -3.65
N SER A 49 9.25 -2.57 -3.92
CA SER A 49 8.33 -2.06 -2.89
C SER A 49 7.37 -3.12 -2.32
N ASN A 50 7.64 -4.40 -2.59
CA ASN A 50 6.87 -5.52 -2.03
C ASN A 50 7.30 -5.77 -0.58
N GLU A 51 6.33 -6.06 0.28
CA GLU A 51 6.54 -6.20 1.74
C GLU A 51 5.99 -7.54 2.27
N GLN A 52 5.61 -8.45 1.37
CA GLN A 52 5.10 -9.78 1.75
C GLN A 52 6.18 -10.63 2.42
N ILE A 53 7.45 -10.43 2.04
CA ILE A 53 8.62 -11.06 2.66
C ILE A 53 9.35 -9.99 3.46
N THR A 54 9.53 -10.24 4.76
CA THR A 54 10.13 -9.32 5.73
C THR A 54 11.21 -10.02 6.54
N VAL A 55 11.99 -9.26 7.33
CA VAL A 55 13.01 -9.85 8.23
C VAL A 55 12.40 -10.77 9.29
N GLN A 56 11.10 -10.62 9.60
CA GLN A 56 10.39 -11.46 10.57
C GLN A 56 9.96 -12.80 9.99
N ASN A 57 9.73 -12.91 8.67
CA ASN A 57 9.17 -14.11 8.06
C ASN A 57 10.08 -14.78 7.01
N VAL A 58 11.21 -14.15 6.63
CA VAL A 58 12.12 -14.68 5.59
C VAL A 58 12.65 -16.09 5.91
N SER A 59 12.76 -16.43 7.19
CA SER A 59 13.17 -17.76 7.65
C SER A 59 12.17 -18.88 7.31
N GLN A 60 10.96 -18.53 6.89
CA GLN A 60 9.89 -19.47 6.56
C GLN A 60 9.77 -19.74 5.05
N LEU A 61 10.67 -19.18 4.22
CA LEU A 61 10.63 -19.36 2.78
C LEU A 61 10.83 -20.82 2.37
N GLN A 62 10.08 -21.26 1.37
CA GLN A 62 10.13 -22.59 0.80
C GLN A 62 10.27 -22.50 -0.72
N VAL A 63 10.82 -23.56 -1.33
CA VAL A 63 10.89 -23.67 -2.79
C VAL A 63 9.47 -23.81 -3.35
N ALA A 64 9.05 -22.86 -4.19
CA ALA A 64 7.74 -22.90 -4.84
C ALA A 64 7.76 -23.74 -6.13
N TRP A 65 8.83 -23.62 -6.93
CA TRP A 65 9.03 -24.36 -8.18
C TRP A 65 10.49 -24.24 -8.65
N VAL A 66 10.88 -25.12 -9.57
CA VAL A 66 12.19 -25.11 -10.26
C VAL A 66 11.95 -25.33 -11.75
N TYR A 67 12.74 -24.70 -12.61
CA TYR A 67 12.73 -24.89 -14.06
C TYR A 67 14.11 -25.41 -14.52
N SER A 68 14.14 -26.32 -15.50
CA SER A 68 15.35 -26.94 -16.07
C SER A 68 15.61 -26.46 -17.49
#